data_AF-A0A3M0WQH7-F1
#
_entry.id   AF-A0A3M0WQH7-F1
#
_cell.length_a   1.000
_cell.length_b   1.000
_cell.length_c   1.000
_cell.angle_alpha   90.00
_cell.angle_beta   90.00
_cell.angle_gamma   90.00
#
_symmetry.space_group_name_H-M   'P 1'
#
loop_
_entity.id
_entity.type
_entity.pdbx_description
1 polymer ?
#
loop_
_entity_poly.entity_id
_entity_poly.type
_entity_poly.pdbx_seq_one_letter_code
_entity_poly.pdbx_strand_id
1 'polypeptide(L)'
;METKQDELYARMMDALDGELTAEELNRLEVDLRAYPALMQEWQAMQTIDTLFRQSPVLSPAADFAQRTVAALPNRRFRLWAVGILYVLLLLSGVLPMLLGILAVTVLRPFFSNPQLLEDVWESVLSAANILATIFYALLDGAGEFVAQQPIVVGWMLVIAGIVALWGGVYRQMIWATNNASNGG
;
A
#
# COMPACT_ATOMS: atom_id res chain seq x y z
N MET A 1 -27.84 45.80 -27.78
CA MET A 1 -28.05 44.79 -28.84
C MET A 1 -27.29 43.52 -28.52
N GLU A 2 -26.06 43.63 -27.99
CA GLU A 2 -25.20 42.53 -27.49
C GLU A 2 -25.93 41.49 -26.63
N THR A 3 -26.66 41.94 -25.59
CA THR A 3 -27.35 41.04 -24.65
C THR A 3 -28.38 40.09 -25.29
N LYS A 4 -29.01 40.46 -26.40
CA LYS A 4 -29.98 39.59 -27.09
C LYS A 4 -29.31 38.54 -27.96
N GLN A 5 -28.15 38.87 -28.53
CA GLN A 5 -27.38 37.91 -29.32
C GLN A 5 -26.77 36.86 -28.39
N ASP A 6 -26.27 37.28 -27.23
CA ASP A 6 -25.73 36.37 -26.21
C ASP A 6 -26.80 35.40 -25.68
N GLU A 7 -28.02 35.88 -25.46
CA GLU A 7 -29.15 35.01 -25.04
C GLU A 7 -29.52 33.99 -26.13
N LEU A 8 -29.50 34.40 -27.40
CA LEU A 8 -29.74 33.49 -28.53
C LEU A 8 -28.62 32.45 -28.66
N TYR A 9 -27.37 32.85 -28.47
CA TYR A 9 -26.23 31.92 -28.47
C TYR A 9 -26.33 30.90 -27.33
N ALA A 10 -26.72 31.34 -26.13
CA ALA A 10 -26.93 30.42 -25.01
C ALA A 10 -27.99 29.36 -25.36
N ARG A 11 -29.13 29.77 -25.90
CA ARG A 11 -30.18 28.84 -26.35
C ARG A 11 -29.72 27.93 -27.50
N MET A 12 -28.86 28.40 -28.41
CA MET A 12 -28.27 27.53 -29.44
C MET A 12 -27.41 26.43 -28.83
N MET A 13 -26.66 26.71 -27.74
CA MET A 13 -25.87 25.70 -27.05
C MET A 13 -26.77 24.69 -26.31
N ASP A 14 -27.78 25.16 -25.58
CA ASP A 14 -28.77 24.29 -24.92
C ASP A 14 -29.47 23.34 -25.92
N ALA A 15 -29.61 23.78 -27.17
CA ALA A 15 -30.25 22.99 -28.23
C ALA A 15 -29.34 21.87 -28.72
N LEU A 16 -28.03 22.11 -28.80
CA LEU A 16 -27.04 21.10 -29.19
C LEU A 16 -26.89 20.03 -28.10
N ASP A 17 -26.96 20.42 -26.83
CA ASP A 17 -26.93 19.51 -25.68
C ASP A 17 -28.24 18.72 -25.52
N GLY A 18 -29.31 19.12 -26.23
CA GLY A 18 -30.61 18.47 -26.20
C GLY A 18 -31.46 18.84 -24.97
N GLU A 19 -31.16 19.96 -24.33
CA GLU A 19 -31.87 20.45 -23.14
C GLU A 19 -33.16 21.22 -23.50
N LEU A 20 -33.26 21.74 -24.72
CA LEU A 20 -34.45 22.45 -25.22
C LEU A 20 -35.55 21.47 -25.64
N THR A 21 -36.78 21.79 -25.25
CA THR A 21 -37.97 21.09 -25.73
C THR A 21 -38.27 21.43 -27.19
N ALA A 22 -39.05 20.58 -27.87
CA ALA A 22 -39.44 20.80 -29.28
C ALA A 22 -40.18 22.13 -29.52
N GLU A 23 -40.87 22.64 -28.50
CA GLU A 23 -41.57 23.92 -28.58
C GLU A 23 -40.60 25.11 -28.45
N GLU A 24 -39.59 25.00 -27.58
CA GLU A 24 -38.58 26.04 -27.42
C GLU A 24 -37.60 26.09 -28.60
N LEU A 25 -37.29 24.94 -29.20
CA LEU A 25 -36.51 24.87 -30.43
C LEU A 25 -37.20 25.62 -31.58
N ASN A 26 -38.52 25.43 -31.75
CA ASN A 26 -39.29 26.18 -32.74
C ASN A 26 -39.28 27.69 -32.47
N ARG A 27 -39.35 28.11 -31.19
CA ARG A 27 -39.25 29.53 -30.82
C ARG A 27 -37.87 30.10 -31.14
N LEU A 28 -36.80 29.34 -30.85
CA LEU A 28 -35.43 29.72 -31.20
C LEU A 28 -35.27 29.91 -32.72
N GLU A 29 -35.81 29.01 -33.54
CA GLU A 29 -35.76 29.15 -35.00
C GLU A 29 -36.53 30.37 -35.52
N VAL A 30 -37.67 30.71 -34.91
CA VAL A 30 -38.42 31.92 -35.22
C VAL A 30 -37.60 33.17 -34.87
N ASP A 31 -36.98 33.19 -33.70
CA ASP A 31 -36.17 34.33 -33.23
C ASP A 31 -34.89 34.51 -34.06
N LEU A 32 -34.25 33.41 -34.50
CA LEU A 32 -33.06 33.44 -35.36
C LEU A 32 -33.32 34.00 -36.76
N ARG A 33 -34.56 33.96 -37.27
CA ARG A 33 -34.90 34.59 -38.56
C ARG A 33 -34.73 36.09 -38.56
N ALA A 34 -34.79 36.74 -37.39
CA ALA A 34 -34.51 38.16 -37.26
C ALA A 34 -33.00 38.50 -37.40
N TYR A 35 -32.12 37.50 -37.32
CA TYR A 35 -30.66 37.66 -37.30
C TYR A 35 -29.97 36.68 -38.27
N PRO A 36 -29.84 37.04 -39.58
CA PRO A 36 -29.36 36.11 -40.61
C PRO A 36 -27.92 35.62 -40.40
N ALA A 37 -27.06 36.41 -39.74
CA ALA A 37 -25.69 35.99 -39.40
C ALA A 37 -25.69 34.81 -38.40
N LEU A 38 -26.49 34.91 -37.33
CA LEU A 38 -26.63 33.85 -36.33
C LEU A 38 -27.28 32.59 -36.92
N MET A 39 -28.21 32.76 -37.86
CA MET A 39 -28.83 31.64 -38.57
C MET A 39 -27.82 30.82 -39.39
N GLN A 40 -26.84 31.47 -40.03
CA GLN A 40 -25.79 30.77 -40.77
C GLN A 40 -24.88 29.97 -39.83
N GLU A 41 -24.52 30.55 -38.68
CA GLU A 41 -23.72 29.86 -37.67
C GLU A 41 -24.48 28.66 -37.07
N TRP A 42 -25.77 28.83 -36.79
CA TRP A 42 -26.64 27.75 -36.31
C TRP A 42 -26.69 26.56 -37.28
N GLN A 43 -26.84 26.83 -38.59
CA GLN A 43 -26.81 25.79 -39.61
C GLN A 43 -25.44 25.09 -39.71
N ALA A 44 -24.35 25.83 -39.56
CA ALA A 44 -23.01 25.25 -39.54
C ALA A 44 -22.82 24.32 -38.33
N MET A 45 -23.28 24.72 -37.14
CA MET A 45 -23.21 23.91 -35.92
C MET A 45 -24.05 22.63 -36.04
N GLN A 46 -25.29 22.72 -36.52
CA GLN A 46 -26.12 21.52 -36.76
C GLN A 46 -25.47 20.56 -37.76
N THR A 47 -24.85 21.09 -38.82
CA THR A 47 -24.13 20.25 -39.79
C THR A 47 -23.01 19.47 -39.11
N ILE A 48 -22.23 20.11 -38.24
CA ILE A 48 -21.16 19.45 -37.49
C ILE A 48 -21.73 18.40 -36.53
N ASP A 49 -22.78 18.72 -35.76
CA ASP A 49 -23.43 17.78 -34.84
C ASP A 49 -23.94 16.53 -35.57
N THR A 50 -24.58 16.72 -36.74
CA THR A 50 -25.05 15.59 -37.55
C THR A 50 -23.91 14.69 -38.03
N LEU A 51 -22.75 15.25 -38.40
CA LEU A 51 -21.56 14.48 -38.75
C LEU A 51 -21.02 13.67 -37.56
N PHE A 52 -21.00 14.25 -36.36
CA PHE A 52 -20.60 13.53 -35.14
C PHE A 52 -21.56 12.41 -34.78
N ARG A 53 -22.88 12.63 -34.93
CA ARG A 53 -23.91 11.60 -34.70
C ARG A 53 -23.85 10.46 -35.73
N GLN A 54 -23.40 10.74 -36.94
CA GLN A 54 -23.18 9.73 -37.97
C GLN A 54 -21.86 8.97 -37.81
N SER A 55 -20.96 9.44 -36.93
CA SER A 55 -19.73 8.73 -36.63
C SER A 55 -20.06 7.38 -35.97
N PRO A 56 -19.68 6.25 -36.58
CA PRO A 56 -19.97 4.94 -36.00
C PRO A 56 -19.29 4.86 -34.63
N VAL A 57 -20.09 4.56 -33.60
CA VAL A 57 -19.58 4.29 -32.25
C VAL A 57 -18.54 3.19 -32.38
N LEU A 58 -17.27 3.54 -32.15
CA LEU A 58 -16.16 2.61 -32.23
C LEU A 58 -16.35 1.58 -31.12
N SER A 59 -16.97 0.44 -31.47
CA SER A 59 -17.01 -0.70 -30.58
C SER A 59 -15.56 -1.10 -30.27
N PRO A 60 -15.22 -1.35 -28.99
CA PRO A 60 -13.90 -1.88 -28.67
C PRO A 60 -13.65 -3.16 -29.46
N ALA A 61 -12.39 -3.38 -29.83
CA ALA A 61 -11.98 -4.61 -30.49
C ALA A 61 -12.49 -5.83 -29.69
N ALA A 62 -12.94 -6.88 -30.38
CA ALA A 62 -13.59 -8.05 -29.77
C ALA A 62 -12.76 -8.66 -28.61
N ASP A 63 -11.44 -8.55 -28.66
CA ASP A 63 -10.52 -9.10 -27.66
C ASP A 63 -10.13 -8.12 -26.53
N PHE A 64 -10.70 -6.91 -26.49
CA PHE A 64 -10.36 -5.89 -25.49
C PHE A 64 -10.62 -6.40 -24.05
N ALA A 65 -11.76 -7.05 -23.83
CA ALA A 65 -12.09 -7.61 -22.52
C ALA A 65 -11.11 -8.73 -22.13
N GLN A 66 -10.74 -9.58 -23.09
CA GLN A 66 -9.84 -10.70 -22.86
C GLN A 66 -8.40 -10.25 -22.56
N ARG A 67 -7.91 -9.24 -23.29
CA ARG A 67 -6.59 -8.63 -23.05
C ARG A 67 -6.53 -7.91 -21.70
N THR A 68 -7.59 -7.18 -21.34
CA THR A 68 -7.67 -6.49 -20.04
C THR A 68 -7.71 -7.47 -18.88
N VAL A 69 -8.48 -8.55 -19.00
CA VAL A 69 -8.55 -9.60 -17.96
C VAL A 69 -7.23 -10.36 -17.83
N ALA A 70 -6.54 -10.65 -18.93
CA ALA A 70 -5.22 -11.28 -18.89
C ALA A 70 -4.13 -10.38 -18.26
N ALA A 71 -4.29 -9.07 -18.34
CA ALA A 71 -3.40 -8.09 -17.70
C ALA A 71 -3.71 -7.88 -16.20
N LEU A 72 -4.84 -8.38 -15.70
CA LEU A 72 -5.18 -8.24 -14.28
C LEU A 72 -4.30 -9.19 -13.43
N PRO A 73 -3.66 -8.69 -12.37
CA PRO A 73 -2.85 -9.52 -11.50
C PRO A 73 -3.70 -10.61 -10.86
N ASN A 74 -3.19 -11.85 -10.90
CA ASN A 74 -3.86 -13.06 -10.43
C ASN A 74 -4.45 -12.87 -9.02
N ARG A 75 -5.77 -12.65 -8.95
CA ARG A 75 -6.51 -12.39 -7.70
C ARG A 75 -6.32 -13.52 -6.67
N ARG A 76 -6.13 -14.75 -7.14
CA ARG A 76 -5.85 -15.94 -6.32
C ARG A 76 -4.49 -15.85 -5.63
N PHE A 77 -3.46 -15.39 -6.34
CA PHE A 77 -2.13 -15.19 -5.78
C PHE A 77 -2.13 -14.10 -4.71
N ARG A 78 -2.87 -13.00 -4.93
CA ARG A 78 -3.02 -11.94 -3.93
C ARG A 78 -3.68 -12.44 -2.65
N LEU A 79 -4.75 -13.23 -2.75
CA LEU A 79 -5.42 -13.80 -1.57
C LEU A 79 -4.52 -14.78 -0.81
N TRP A 80 -3.76 -15.62 -1.53
CA TRP A 80 -2.77 -16.51 -0.92
C TRP A 80 -1.63 -15.75 -0.24
N ALA A 81 -1.07 -14.74 -0.91
CA ALA A 81 -0.01 -13.90 -0.35
C ALA A 81 -0.46 -13.15 0.91
N VAL A 82 -1.67 -12.58 0.89
CA VAL A 82 -2.25 -11.93 2.08
C VAL A 82 -2.52 -12.95 3.18
N GLY A 83 -3.03 -14.14 2.85
CA GLY A 83 -3.24 -15.22 3.82
C GLY A 83 -1.94 -15.67 4.49
N ILE A 84 -0.89 -15.90 3.70
CA ILE A 84 0.44 -16.27 4.20
C ILE A 84 1.01 -15.15 5.09
N LEU A 85 0.88 -13.89 4.69
CA LEU A 85 1.35 -12.75 5.47
C LEU A 85 0.62 -12.65 6.81
N TYR A 86 -0.69 -12.85 6.84
CA TYR A 86 -1.48 -12.88 8.07
C TYR A 86 -1.10 -14.05 8.96
N VAL A 87 -0.89 -15.25 8.40
CA VAL A 87 -0.43 -16.41 9.17
C VAL A 87 0.95 -16.15 9.76
N LEU A 88 1.90 -15.61 8.99
CA LEU A 88 3.22 -15.23 9.47
C LEU A 88 3.17 -14.18 10.58
N LEU A 89 2.31 -13.16 10.43
CA LEU A 89 2.13 -12.11 11.43
C LEU A 89 1.52 -12.68 12.72
N LEU A 90 0.53 -13.56 12.60
CA LEU A 90 -0.14 -14.18 13.74
C LEU A 90 0.79 -15.17 14.45
N LEU A 91 1.56 -15.95 13.69
CA LEU A 91 2.59 -16.84 14.23
C LEU A 91 3.71 -16.06 14.91
N SER A 92 4.10 -14.90 14.35
CA SER A 92 5.07 -13.98 14.96
C SER A 92 4.64 -13.44 16.32
N GLY A 93 3.33 -13.29 16.58
CA GLY A 93 2.82 -12.89 17.89
C GLY A 93 2.61 -14.05 18.87
N VAL A 94 2.08 -15.18 18.37
CA VAL A 94 1.77 -16.36 19.20
C VAL A 94 3.04 -17.07 19.68
N LEU A 95 4.07 -17.14 18.84
CA LEU A 95 5.32 -17.81 19.17
C LEU A 95 6.08 -17.17 20.37
N PRO A 96 6.31 -15.84 20.43
CA PRO A 96 6.94 -15.21 21.59
C PRO A 96 6.04 -15.25 22.82
N MET A 97 4.71 -15.24 22.66
CA MET A 97 3.79 -15.40 23.78
C MET A 97 3.89 -16.80 24.40
N LEU A 98 3.91 -17.85 23.56
CA LEU A 98 4.13 -19.23 24.01
C LEU A 98 5.51 -19.40 24.63
N LEU A 99 6.56 -18.83 24.03
CA LEU A 99 7.92 -18.85 24.59
C LEU A 99 7.99 -18.11 25.93
N GLY A 100 7.30 -16.98 26.09
CA GLY A 100 7.22 -16.24 27.35
C GLY A 100 6.51 -17.04 28.45
N ILE A 101 5.37 -17.67 28.13
CA ILE A 101 4.66 -18.56 29.06
C ILE A 101 5.56 -19.73 29.47
N LEU A 102 6.21 -20.38 28.49
CA LEU A 102 7.09 -21.50 28.73
C LEU A 102 8.29 -21.08 29.59
N ALA A 103 8.91 -19.94 29.30
CA ALA A 103 9.98 -19.36 30.10
C ALA A 103 9.53 -19.10 31.55
N VAL A 104 8.37 -18.48 31.76
CA VAL A 104 7.84 -18.26 33.12
C VAL A 104 7.60 -19.58 33.85
N THR A 105 7.03 -20.59 33.19
CA THR A 105 6.78 -21.90 33.84
C THR A 105 8.06 -22.64 34.19
N VAL A 106 9.09 -22.57 33.34
CA VAL A 106 10.39 -23.23 33.54
C VAL A 106 11.25 -22.46 34.54
N LEU A 107 11.22 -21.12 34.55
CA LEU A 107 12.01 -20.30 35.47
C LEU A 107 11.36 -20.14 36.86
N ARG A 108 10.05 -20.38 37.00
CA ARG A 108 9.36 -20.32 38.31
C ARG A 108 10.05 -21.12 39.44
N PRO A 109 10.46 -22.38 39.23
CA PRO A 109 11.15 -23.16 40.27
C PRO A 109 12.58 -22.66 40.57
N PHE A 110 13.23 -21.94 39.64
CA PHE A 110 14.56 -21.35 39.88
C PHE A 110 14.50 -20.17 40.85
N PHE A 111 13.47 -19.31 40.77
CA PHE A 111 13.30 -18.22 41.74
C PHE A 111 12.86 -18.70 43.14
N SER A 112 12.40 -19.94 43.25
CA SER A 112 11.90 -20.50 44.51
C SER A 112 12.99 -21.23 45.32
N ASN A 113 14.12 -21.58 44.70
CA ASN A 113 15.21 -22.35 45.33
C ASN A 113 16.57 -21.64 45.12
N PRO A 114 17.13 -20.97 46.13
CA PRO A 114 18.38 -20.21 45.99
C PRO A 114 19.60 -21.09 45.67
N GLN A 115 19.57 -22.39 45.97
CA GLN A 115 20.68 -23.31 45.64
C GLN A 115 20.81 -23.60 44.13
N LEU A 116 19.70 -23.64 43.39
CA LEU A 116 19.74 -23.87 41.94
C LEU A 116 20.29 -22.67 41.17
N LEU A 117 20.25 -21.48 41.76
CA LEU A 117 20.82 -20.26 41.18
C LEU A 117 22.35 -20.30 41.17
N GLU A 118 22.97 -20.85 42.21
CA GLU A 118 24.44 -20.98 42.30
C GLU A 118 24.97 -21.98 41.26
N ASP A 119 24.34 -23.14 41.14
CA ASP A 119 24.72 -24.18 40.16
C ASP A 119 24.53 -23.71 38.70
N VAL A 120 23.45 -22.96 38.43
CA VAL A 120 23.24 -22.35 37.11
C VAL A 120 24.25 -21.24 36.86
N TRP A 121 24.61 -20.44 37.87
CA TRP A 121 25.59 -19.38 37.70
C TRP A 121 26.98 -19.93 37.37
N GLU A 122 27.41 -21.00 38.04
CA GLU A 122 28.65 -21.70 37.70
C GLU A 122 28.59 -22.32 36.29
N SER A 123 27.47 -22.93 35.93
CA SER A 123 27.28 -23.49 34.58
C SER A 123 27.29 -22.40 33.49
N VAL A 124 26.73 -21.23 33.77
CA VAL A 124 26.74 -20.06 32.87
C VAL A 124 28.15 -19.49 32.75
N LEU A 125 28.91 -19.37 33.83
CA LEU A 125 30.30 -18.91 33.79
C LEU A 125 31.21 -19.91 33.04
N SER A 126 30.99 -21.20 33.24
CA SER A 126 31.70 -22.26 32.50
C SER A 126 31.36 -22.22 31.01
N ALA A 127 30.06 -22.14 30.67
CA ALA A 127 29.61 -22.00 29.29
C ALA A 127 30.11 -20.70 28.65
N ALA A 128 30.17 -19.60 29.40
CA ALA A 128 30.70 -18.32 28.95
C ALA A 128 32.21 -18.39 28.66
N ASN A 129 32.99 -19.10 29.47
CA ASN A 129 34.42 -19.29 29.20
C ASN A 129 34.66 -20.17 27.96
N ILE A 130 33.86 -21.22 27.77
CA ILE A 130 33.93 -22.05 26.56
C ILE A 130 33.52 -21.23 25.32
N LEU A 131 32.42 -20.48 25.42
CA LEU A 131 31.95 -19.56 24.37
C LEU A 131 32.99 -18.49 24.07
N ALA A 132 33.61 -17.89 25.08
CA ALA A 132 34.65 -16.88 24.91
C ALA A 132 35.85 -17.47 24.17
N THR A 133 36.26 -18.70 24.50
CA THR A 133 37.37 -19.38 23.83
C THR A 133 37.05 -19.67 22.36
N ILE A 134 35.84 -20.17 22.07
CA ILE A 134 35.37 -20.40 20.70
C ILE A 134 35.24 -19.09 19.94
N PHE A 135 34.70 -18.05 20.58
CA PHE A 135 34.52 -16.73 19.98
C PHE A 135 35.86 -16.07 19.67
N TYR A 136 36.84 -16.20 20.56
CA TYR A 136 38.20 -15.70 20.34
C TYR A 136 38.87 -16.43 19.17
N ALA A 137 38.77 -17.77 19.13
CA ALA A 137 39.29 -18.57 18.02
C ALA A 137 38.58 -18.25 16.68
N LEU A 138 37.27 -17.98 16.74
CA LEU A 138 36.49 -17.59 15.56
C LEU A 138 36.83 -16.18 15.10
N LEU A 139 37.08 -15.23 16.01
CA LEU A 139 37.49 -13.85 15.69
C LEU A 139 38.88 -13.80 15.08
N ASP A 140 39.79 -14.62 15.61
CA ASP A 140 41.16 -14.78 15.10
C ASP A 140 41.13 -15.33 13.66
N GLY A 141 40.29 -16.33 13.38
CA GLY A 141 40.06 -16.85 12.02
C GLY A 141 39.20 -15.93 11.13
N ALA A 142 38.29 -15.13 11.69
CA ALA A 142 37.40 -14.25 10.93
C ALA A 142 38.15 -13.06 10.33
N GLY A 143 39.25 -12.60 10.94
CA GLY A 143 40.10 -11.56 10.36
C GLY A 143 40.66 -11.95 8.98
N GLU A 144 41.02 -13.21 8.81
CA GLU A 144 41.52 -13.76 7.53
C GLU A 144 40.38 -14.09 6.55
N PHE A 145 39.23 -14.54 7.07
CA PHE A 145 38.06 -14.90 6.26
C PHE A 145 37.29 -13.69 5.69
N VAL A 146 37.21 -12.59 6.44
CA VAL A 146 36.58 -11.33 5.99
C VAL A 146 37.34 -10.71 4.82
N ALA A 147 38.65 -10.93 4.73
CA ALA A 147 39.45 -10.50 3.58
C ALA A 147 39.15 -11.31 2.30
N GLN A 148 38.66 -12.56 2.43
CA GLN A 148 38.37 -13.44 1.28
C GLN A 148 36.90 -13.47 0.85
N GLN A 149 35.94 -13.21 1.75
CA GLN A 149 34.50 -13.34 1.44
C GLN A 149 33.66 -12.14 1.91
N PRO A 150 33.47 -11.10 1.07
CA PRO A 150 32.71 -9.89 1.41
C PRO A 150 31.21 -10.14 1.68
N ILE A 151 30.67 -11.29 1.29
CA ILE A 151 29.27 -11.69 1.53
C ILE A 151 28.95 -11.84 3.02
N VAL A 152 29.92 -12.23 3.86
CA VAL A 152 29.71 -12.41 5.31
C VAL A 152 29.44 -11.07 6.00
N VAL A 153 30.14 -10.00 5.56
CA VAL A 153 29.92 -8.63 6.06
C VAL A 153 28.50 -8.15 5.71
N GLY A 154 28.02 -8.50 4.52
CA GLY A 154 26.64 -8.23 4.11
C GLY A 154 25.62 -8.89 5.03
N TRP A 155 25.80 -10.17 5.36
CA TRP A 155 24.91 -10.88 6.28
C TRP A 155 24.96 -10.33 7.71
N MET A 156 26.13 -9.93 8.21
CA MET A 156 26.23 -9.28 9.52
C MET A 156 25.47 -7.95 9.58
N LEU A 157 25.55 -7.13 8.52
CA LEU A 157 24.77 -5.89 8.41
C LEU A 157 23.27 -6.15 8.36
N VAL A 158 22.83 -7.18 7.64
CA VAL A 158 21.42 -7.58 7.59
C VAL A 158 20.94 -8.01 8.99
N ILE A 159 21.70 -8.85 9.69
CA ILE A 159 21.37 -9.28 11.05
C ILE A 159 21.35 -8.09 12.00
N ALA A 160 22.34 -7.20 11.94
CA ALA A 160 22.38 -5.99 12.75
C ALA A 160 21.18 -5.06 12.49
N GLY A 161 20.78 -4.90 11.23
CA GLY A 161 19.60 -4.14 10.84
C GLY A 161 18.30 -4.74 11.41
N ILE A 162 18.16 -6.06 11.35
CA ILE A 162 17.01 -6.78 11.93
C ILE A 162 16.96 -6.57 13.45
N VAL A 163 18.09 -6.74 14.16
CA VAL A 163 18.14 -6.53 15.62
C VAL A 163 17.81 -5.09 15.99
N ALA A 164 18.33 -4.10 15.25
CA ALA A 164 18.04 -2.69 15.50
C ALA A 164 16.55 -2.36 15.30
N LEU A 165 15.92 -2.95 14.28
CA LEU A 165 14.51 -2.75 13.98
C LEU A 165 13.62 -3.30 15.10
N TRP A 166 13.93 -4.48 15.63
CA TRP A 166 13.23 -5.05 16.78
C TRP A 166 13.50 -4.29 18.08
N GLY A 167 14.72 -3.81 18.30
CA GLY A 167 15.05 -2.96 19.45
C GLY A 167 14.27 -1.64 19.47
N GLY A 168 14.03 -1.05 18.29
CA GLY A 168 13.20 0.14 18.15
C GLY A 168 11.74 -0.09 18.52
N VAL A 169 11.15 -1.20 18.04
CA VAL A 169 9.77 -1.59 18.37
C VAL A 169 9.61 -1.83 19.87
N TYR A 170 10.57 -2.51 20.50
CA TYR A 170 10.53 -2.80 21.93
C TYR A 170 10.61 -1.52 22.77
N ARG A 171 11.48 -0.58 22.38
CA ARG A 171 11.54 0.75 23.02
C ARG A 171 10.24 1.51 22.89
N GLN A 172 9.59 1.46 21.73
CA GLN A 172 8.32 2.14 21.49
C GLN A 172 7.19 1.55 22.35
N MET A 173 7.17 0.23 22.54
CA MET A 173 6.18 -0.44 23.38
C MET A 173 6.35 -0.08 24.87
N ILE A 174 7.59 0.02 25.36
CA ILE A 174 7.90 0.46 26.73
C ILE A 174 7.53 1.95 26.92
N TRP A 175 7.79 2.80 25.93
CA TRP A 175 7.41 4.21 26.00
C TRP A 175 5.90 4.42 25.97
N ALA A 176 5.18 3.67 25.14
CA ALA A 176 3.72 3.72 25.06
C ALA A 176 3.06 3.26 26.36
N THR A 177 3.59 2.23 27.01
CA THR A 177 3.10 1.73 28.29
C THR A 177 3.38 2.70 29.44
N ASN A 178 4.58 3.29 29.51
CA ASN A 178 4.90 4.31 30.53
C ASN A 178 4.04 5.57 30.42
N ASN A 179 3.77 6.05 29.19
CA ASN A 179 2.90 7.22 28.99
C ASN A 179 1.43 6.95 29.34
N ALA A 180 0.94 5.73 29.13
CA ALA A 180 -0.42 5.34 29.52
C ALA A 180 -0.59 5.29 31.05
N SER A 181 0.47 5.01 31.81
CA SER A 181 0.44 4.95 33.27
C SER A 181 0.54 6.31 33.99
N ASN A 182 1.11 7.33 33.34
CA ASN A 182 1.30 8.68 33.91
C ASN A 182 0.17 9.67 33.56
N GLY A 183 -0.84 9.23 32.79
CA GLY A 183 -1.98 10.04 32.36
C GLY A 183 -3.32 9.68 33.01
N GLY A 184 -3.31 8.88 34.09
CA GLY A 184 -4.48 8.47 34.87
C GLY A 184 -4.48 9.08 36.27
#